data_AF-A0A9K3DA48-F1
#
_entry.id   AF-A0A9K3DA48-F1
#
_cell.length_a   1.000
_cell.length_b   1.000
_cell.length_c   1.000
_cell.angle_alpha   90.00
_cell.angle_beta   90.00
_cell.angle_gamma   90.00
#
_symmetry.space_group_name_H-M   'P 1'
#
loop_
_entity.id
_entity.type
_entity.pdbx_description
1 polymer ?
#
loop_
_entity_poly.entity_id
_entity_poly.type
_entity_poly.pdbx_seq_one_letter_code
_entity_poly.pdbx_strand_id
1 'polypeptide(L)'
;LETYHWEELSKHCLETYHWEELSKHFGYMLRPTPDLTFTKLCELGLHTGDNLEKIQEVSARAQKEHRFKRDLARMKTEWTPVCFELIAYRDSGAYVIRGVDEVLQ
;
A
#
# COMPACT_ATOMS: atom_id res chain seq x y z
N LEU A 1 -5.54 22.99 -11.95
CA LEU A 1 -5.36 22.59 -10.53
C LEU A 1 -5.48 21.07 -10.30
N GLU A 2 -5.85 20.26 -11.29
CA GLU A 2 -6.01 18.79 -11.13
C GLU A 2 -4.84 17.96 -11.69
N THR A 3 -3.85 18.58 -12.35
CA THR A 3 -2.78 17.88 -13.06
C THR A 3 -1.74 17.22 -12.16
N TYR A 4 -1.69 17.58 -10.87
CA TYR A 4 -0.67 17.06 -9.93
C TYR A 4 -1.08 15.76 -9.23
N HIS A 5 -2.38 15.43 -9.21
CA HIS A 5 -2.86 14.31 -8.40
C HIS A 5 -2.45 12.95 -8.99
N TRP A 6 -2.50 12.82 -10.31
CA TRP A 6 -2.29 11.54 -10.98
C TRP A 6 -0.80 11.12 -11.04
N GLU A 7 0.15 12.08 -11.06
CA GLU A 7 1.59 11.80 -10.97
C GLU A 7 1.95 11.19 -9.62
N GLU A 8 1.41 11.71 -8.54
CA GLU A 8 1.62 11.16 -7.20
C GLU A 8 0.96 9.78 -7.03
N LEU A 9 -0.25 9.60 -7.58
CA LEU A 9 -0.96 8.32 -7.54
C LEU A 9 -0.23 7.23 -8.31
N SER A 10 0.24 7.54 -9.51
CA SER A 10 1.00 6.59 -10.34
C SER A 10 2.36 6.25 -9.72
N LYS A 11 3.02 7.23 -9.11
CA LYS A 11 4.36 7.07 -8.54
C LYS A 11 4.40 6.29 -7.23
N HIS A 12 3.35 6.38 -6.41
CA HIS A 12 3.40 5.85 -5.03
C HIS A 12 2.34 4.79 -4.71
N CYS A 13 1.24 4.69 -5.46
CA CYS A 13 0.16 3.76 -5.11
C CYS A 13 0.04 2.59 -6.11
N LEU A 14 0.27 2.82 -7.41
CA LEU A 14 0.09 1.79 -8.44
C LEU A 14 1.33 0.89 -8.61
N GLU A 15 1.25 -0.32 -8.06
CA GLU A 15 2.21 -1.41 -8.31
C GLU A 15 2.02 -2.11 -9.67
N THR A 16 3.00 -2.92 -10.09
CA THR A 16 3.05 -3.59 -11.40
C THR A 16 1.75 -4.33 -11.77
N TYR A 17 1.14 -5.06 -10.83
CA TYR A 17 -0.11 -5.80 -11.12
C TYR A 17 -1.30 -4.88 -11.40
N HIS A 18 -1.33 -3.66 -10.83
CA HIS A 18 -2.38 -2.69 -11.15
C HIS A 18 -2.23 -2.21 -12.60
N TRP A 19 -0.99 -1.97 -13.03
CA TRP A 19 -0.69 -1.61 -14.42
C TRP A 19 -1.03 -2.74 -15.38
N GLU A 20 -0.79 -4.00 -15.00
CA GLU A 20 -1.19 -5.17 -15.78
C GLU A 20 -2.72 -5.30 -15.88
N GLU A 21 -3.45 -5.04 -14.80
CA GLU A 21 -4.92 -5.02 -14.82
C GLU A 21 -5.46 -3.95 -15.76
N LEU A 22 -4.93 -2.72 -15.65
CA LEU A 22 -5.30 -1.62 -16.54
C LEU A 22 -4.93 -1.97 -18.00
N SER A 23 -3.74 -2.52 -18.23
CA SER A 23 -3.29 -2.94 -19.56
C SER A 23 -4.21 -3.97 -20.18
N LYS A 24 -4.68 -4.94 -19.39
CA LYS A 24 -5.61 -5.97 -19.82
C LYS A 24 -6.98 -5.38 -20.16
N HIS A 25 -7.44 -4.38 -19.41
CA HIS A 25 -8.71 -3.73 -19.65
C HIS A 25 -8.70 -2.88 -20.93
N PHE A 26 -7.62 -2.13 -21.16
CA PHE A 26 -7.51 -1.25 -22.34
C PHE A 26 -6.97 -1.93 -23.60
N GLY A 27 -6.44 -3.15 -23.48
CA GLY A 27 -5.93 -3.94 -24.61
C GLY A 27 -4.57 -3.50 -25.13
N TYR A 28 -3.83 -2.67 -24.38
CA TYR A 28 -2.45 -2.30 -24.68
C TYR A 28 -1.62 -2.19 -23.40
N MET A 29 -0.31 -2.39 -23.50
CA MET A 29 0.57 -2.30 -22.33
C MET A 29 0.69 -0.86 -21.82
N LEU A 30 0.14 -0.62 -20.64
CA LEU A 30 0.42 0.53 -19.80
C LEU A 30 1.56 0.20 -18.86
N ARG A 31 2.57 1.08 -18.81
CA ARG A 31 3.66 0.99 -17.84
C ARG A 31 3.86 2.35 -17.16
N PRO A 32 4.30 2.36 -15.90
CA PRO A 32 4.68 3.60 -15.24
C PRO A 32 5.98 4.11 -15.88
N THR A 33 5.83 4.93 -16.93
CA THR A 33 6.93 5.72 -17.49
C THR A 33 6.85 7.15 -16.95
N PRO A 34 7.99 7.85 -16.77
CA PRO A 34 7.99 9.26 -16.38
C PRO A 34 7.14 10.15 -17.31
N ASP A 35 6.97 9.71 -18.56
CA ASP A 35 6.23 10.41 -19.61
C ASP A 35 4.73 10.09 -19.66
N LEU A 36 4.23 9.22 -18.76
CA LEU A 36 2.82 8.78 -18.77
C LEU A 36 1.89 9.90 -18.27
N THR A 37 1.92 11.09 -18.87
CA THR A 37 1.18 12.25 -18.36
C THR A 37 -0.34 12.13 -18.53
N PHE A 38 -1.14 12.91 -17.79
CA PHE A 38 -2.59 13.03 -18.07
C PHE A 38 -2.85 13.38 -19.55
N THR A 39 -1.99 14.20 -20.16
CA THR A 39 -2.00 14.47 -21.59
C THR A 39 -1.85 13.20 -22.44
N LYS A 40 -0.95 12.29 -22.05
CA LYS A 40 -0.78 10.98 -22.68
C LYS A 40 -2.03 10.11 -22.53
N LEU A 41 -2.68 10.14 -21.37
CA LEU A 41 -3.93 9.42 -21.15
C LEU A 41 -5.07 9.98 -22.02
N CYS A 42 -5.12 11.30 -22.20
CA CYS A 42 -6.05 11.94 -23.13
C CYS A 42 -5.80 11.53 -24.58
N GLU A 43 -4.53 11.52 -25.02
CA GLU A 43 -4.10 11.04 -26.35
C GLU A 43 -4.47 9.57 -26.59
N LEU A 44 -4.42 8.75 -25.55
CA LEU A 44 -4.77 7.32 -25.58
C LEU A 44 -6.28 7.07 -25.53
N GLY A 45 -7.12 8.11 -25.51
CA GLY A 45 -8.57 7.97 -25.44
C GLY A 45 -9.07 7.41 -24.10
N LEU A 46 -8.24 7.41 -23.06
CA LEU A 46 -8.59 6.92 -21.72
C LEU A 46 -9.50 7.88 -20.95
N HIS A 47 -9.72 9.08 -21.48
CA HIS A 47 -10.62 10.09 -20.93
C HIS A 47 -12.11 9.79 -21.20
N THR A 48 -12.43 8.73 -21.96
CA THR A 48 -13.82 8.29 -22.14
C THR A 48 -14.36 7.72 -20.83
N GLY A 49 -15.63 8.00 -20.50
CA GLY A 49 -16.24 7.74 -19.18
C GLY A 49 -15.88 6.38 -18.55
N ASP A 50 -16.20 5.28 -19.24
CA ASP A 50 -15.98 3.92 -18.71
C ASP A 50 -14.50 3.61 -18.40
N ASN A 51 -13.59 4.15 -19.20
CA ASN A 51 -12.15 3.97 -19.02
C ASN A 51 -11.63 4.76 -17.81
N LEU A 52 -12.15 5.96 -17.61
CA LEU A 52 -11.81 6.82 -16.48
C LEU A 52 -12.33 6.21 -15.17
N GLU A 53 -13.56 5.69 -15.17
CA GLU A 53 -14.12 4.99 -14.01
C GLU A 53 -13.25 3.80 -13.60
N LYS A 54 -12.78 3.00 -14.57
CA LYS A 54 -11.90 1.87 -14.27
C LYS A 54 -10.56 2.31 -13.68
N ILE A 55 -9.95 3.37 -14.20
CA ILE A 55 -8.70 3.93 -13.67
C ILE A 55 -8.92 4.42 -12.24
N GLN A 56 -10.01 5.12 -11.97
CA GLN A 56 -10.36 5.61 -10.65
C GLN A 56 -10.60 4.47 -9.66
N GLU A 57 -11.31 3.42 -10.07
CA GLU A 57 -11.54 2.21 -9.27
C GLU A 57 -10.21 1.56 -8.85
N VAL A 58 -9.34 1.27 -9.83
CA VAL A 58 -8.04 0.63 -9.58
C VAL A 58 -7.15 1.53 -8.72
N SER A 59 -7.13 2.84 -8.98
CA SER A 59 -6.36 3.81 -8.20
C SER A 59 -6.85 3.91 -6.75
N ALA A 60 -8.16 3.93 -6.53
CA ALA A 60 -8.74 3.97 -5.19
C ALA A 60 -8.42 2.68 -4.41
N ARG A 61 -8.43 1.53 -5.07
CA ARG A 61 -8.01 0.26 -4.45
C ARG A 61 -6.52 0.28 -4.09
N ALA A 62 -5.68 0.72 -5.01
CA ALA A 62 -4.24 0.83 -4.81
C ALA A 62 -3.88 1.76 -3.63
N GLN A 63 -4.57 2.88 -3.48
CA GLN A 63 -4.39 3.78 -2.34
C GLN A 63 -4.72 3.10 -0.99
N LYS A 64 -5.83 2.34 -0.94
CA LYS A 64 -6.22 1.60 0.27
C LYS A 64 -5.20 0.52 0.60
N GLU A 65 -4.72 -0.22 -0.40
CA GLU A 65 -3.70 -1.25 -0.24
C GLU A 65 -2.37 -0.66 0.22
N HIS A 66 -1.93 0.46 -0.36
CA HIS A 66 -0.72 1.16 0.08
C HIS A 66 -0.83 1.62 1.53
N ARG A 67 -1.97 2.21 1.92
CA ARG A 67 -2.24 2.58 3.33
C ARG A 67 -2.15 1.37 4.24
N PHE A 68 -2.78 0.26 3.87
CA PHE A 68 -2.76 -0.98 4.64
C PHE A 68 -1.36 -1.57 4.77
N LYS A 69 -0.58 -1.66 3.67
CA LYS A 69 0.81 -2.12 3.68
C LYS A 69 1.69 -1.24 4.59
N ARG A 70 1.50 0.08 4.53
CA ARG A 70 2.21 1.03 5.41
C ARG A 70 1.85 0.82 6.87
N ASP A 71 0.57 0.66 7.19
CA ASP A 71 0.12 0.45 8.56
C ASP A 71 0.63 -0.90 9.11
N LEU A 72 0.64 -1.96 8.30
CA LEU A 72 1.27 -3.24 8.66
C LEU A 72 2.78 -3.13 8.88
N ALA A 73 3.49 -2.39 8.02
CA ALA A 73 4.93 -2.17 8.19
C ALA A 73 5.22 -1.39 9.47
N ARG A 74 4.39 -0.39 9.79
CA ARG A 74 4.47 0.35 11.04
C ARG A 74 4.27 -0.58 12.24
N MET A 75 3.19 -1.37 12.25
CA MET A 75 2.93 -2.35 13.31
C MET A 75 4.11 -3.30 13.50
N LYS A 76 4.65 -3.90 12.42
CA LYS A 76 5.84 -4.77 12.54
C LYS A 76 7.03 -4.06 13.18
N THR A 77 7.24 -2.80 12.83
CA THR A 77 8.34 -1.98 13.37
C THR A 77 8.11 -1.67 14.85
N GLU A 78 6.88 -1.31 15.24
CA GLU A 78 6.49 -1.06 16.63
C GLU A 78 6.66 -2.31 17.51
N TRP A 79 6.40 -3.50 16.97
CA TRP A 79 6.54 -4.77 17.69
C TRP A 79 7.97 -5.33 17.69
N THR A 80 8.86 -4.84 16.82
CA THR A 80 10.26 -5.32 16.74
C THR A 80 11.05 -5.15 18.06
N PRO A 81 10.96 -4.02 18.79
CA PRO A 81 11.69 -3.84 20.04
C PRO A 81 11.03 -4.49 21.27
N VAL A 82 9.81 -5.02 21.15
CA VAL A 82 9.08 -5.61 22.28
C VAL A 82 9.82 -6.88 22.73
N CYS A 83 10.39 -6.82 23.94
CA CYS A 83 11.16 -7.92 24.53
C CYS A 83 10.49 -8.39 25.81
N PHE A 84 10.22 -9.69 25.91
CA PHE A 84 9.68 -10.30 27.11
C PHE A 84 10.82 -10.75 28.04
N GLU A 85 10.77 -10.33 29.30
CA GLU A 85 11.70 -10.81 30.31
C GLU A 85 11.14 -12.06 31.00
N LEU A 86 11.95 -13.10 31.14
CA LEU A 86 11.59 -14.30 31.90
C LEU A 86 12.28 -14.27 33.26
N ILE A 87 11.51 -14.33 34.33
CA ILE A 87 12.01 -14.33 35.70
C ILE A 87 11.65 -15.65 36.36
N ALA A 88 12.62 -16.35 36.95
CA ALA A 88 12.37 -17.58 37.68
C ALA A 88 11.41 -17.34 38.86
N TYR A 89 10.38 -18.16 38.96
CA TYR A 89 9.41 -18.10 40.04
C TYR A 89 9.82 -19.00 41.20
N ARG A 90 10.45 -18.40 42.22
CA ARG A 90 10.87 -19.09 43.44
C ARG A 90 11.70 -20.35 43.09
N ASP A 91 11.65 -21.38 43.94
CA ASP A 91 12.34 -22.66 43.73
C ASP A 91 11.49 -23.71 42.98
N SER A 92 10.43 -23.26 42.28
CA SER A 92 9.44 -24.16 41.65
C SER A 92 9.85 -24.71 40.29
N GLY A 93 10.95 -24.20 39.71
CA GLY A 93 11.38 -24.50 38.34
C GLY A 93 10.54 -23.82 37.24
N ALA A 94 9.54 -23.00 37.60
CA ALA A 94 8.72 -22.23 36.66
C ALA A 94 9.30 -20.83 36.39
N TYR A 95 8.94 -20.21 35.27
CA TYR A 95 9.33 -18.85 34.89
C TYR A 95 8.09 -17.99 34.67
N VAL A 96 8.11 -16.74 35.15
CA VAL A 96 7.08 -15.72 34.92
C VAL A 96 7.56 -14.79 33.81
N ILE A 97 6.66 -14.45 32.89
CA ILE A 97 6.89 -13.46 31.84
C ILE A 97 6.58 -12.06 32.41
N ARG A 98 7.54 -11.14 32.29
CA ARG A 98 7.44 -9.71 32.65
C ARG A 98 7.59 -8.85 31.38
N GLY A 99 7.06 -7.63 31.40
CA GLY A 99 7.04 -6.72 30.22
C GLY A 99 5.75 -6.80 29.39
N VAL A 100 4.68 -7.37 29.94
CA VAL A 100 3.39 -7.50 29.24
C VAL A 100 2.58 -6.18 29.25
N ASP A 101 2.91 -5.24 30.14
CA ASP A 101 2.18 -3.99 30.29
C ASP A 101 2.28 -3.09 29.04
N GLU A 102 3.46 -3.03 28.41
CA GLU A 102 3.68 -2.26 27.15
C GLU A 102 2.95 -2.88 25.94
N VAL A 103 2.61 -4.18 26.00
CA VAL A 103 1.92 -4.90 24.91
C VAL A 103 0.39 -4.78 25.03
N LEU A 104 -0.12 -4.48 26.23
CA LEU A 104 -1.55 -4.46 26.55
C LEU A 104 -2.20 -3.07 26.47
N GLN A 105 -1.43 -2.02 26.14
CA GLN A 105 -1.93 -0.65 25.87
C GLN A 105 -2.28 -0.44 24.40
#